data_AF-A0A1W2EK12-F1
#
_entry.id   AF-A0A1W2EK12-F1
#
_cell.length_a   1.000
_cell.length_b   1.000
_cell.length_c   1.000
_cell.angle_alpha   90.00
_cell.angle_beta   90.00
_cell.angle_gamma   90.00
#
_symmetry.space_group_name_H-M   'P 1'
#
loop_
_entity.id
_entity.type
_entity.pdbx_description
1 polymer ?
#
loop_
_entity_poly.entity_id
_entity_poly.type
_entity_poly.pdbx_seq_one_letter_code
_entity_poly.pdbx_strand_id
1 'polypeptide(L)'
;MADFDRRTGEMIDNYRSALQSVEVIFTTYLGEEVMLREFGAGLIELLGRRMTPLLFMVFKTLLMTAIDAWELRFQVRHISINGDVDTIRLGEARFMIEVGWRPGAYDTPPDFTVAGVRTFGLDFYDRGVSAR
;
A
#
# COMPACT_ATOMS: atom_id res chain seq x y z
N MET A 1 3.08 8.25 -15.09
CA MET A 1 3.87 7.42 -16.03
C MET A 1 3.01 6.26 -16.52
N ALA A 2 3.14 5.86 -17.80
CA ALA A 2 2.54 4.62 -18.30
C ALA A 2 3.40 3.44 -17.85
N ASP A 3 2.74 2.36 -17.43
CA ASP A 3 3.36 1.16 -16.86
C ASP A 3 2.71 -0.08 -17.47
N PHE A 4 3.21 -1.27 -17.15
CA PHE A 4 2.62 -2.54 -17.56
C PHE A 4 2.05 -3.28 -16.36
N ASP A 5 0.86 -3.87 -16.53
CA ASP A 5 0.27 -4.74 -15.52
C ASP A 5 1.16 -5.97 -15.30
N ARG A 6 1.58 -6.22 -14.06
CA ARG A 6 2.45 -7.34 -13.68
C ARG A 6 1.83 -8.72 -13.92
N ARG A 7 0.49 -8.81 -14.02
CA ARG A 7 -0.27 -10.05 -14.20
C ARG A 7 -0.67 -10.26 -15.66
N THR A 8 -1.12 -9.20 -16.35
CA THR A 8 -1.65 -9.31 -17.73
C THR A 8 -0.66 -8.86 -18.80
N GLY A 9 0.31 -8.00 -18.46
CA GLY A 9 1.22 -7.36 -19.41
C GLY A 9 0.60 -6.22 -20.22
N GLU A 10 -0.65 -5.85 -19.96
CA GLU A 10 -1.32 -4.74 -20.64
C GLU A 10 -0.78 -3.39 -20.16
N MET A 11 -0.84 -2.36 -21.01
CA MET A 11 -0.51 -1.01 -20.57
C MET A 11 -1.56 -0.49 -19.58
N ILE A 12 -1.09 0.01 -18.44
CA ILE A 12 -1.93 0.59 -17.39
C ILE A 12 -1.66 2.08 -17.24
N ASP A 13 -2.68 2.79 -16.75
CA ASP A 13 -2.59 4.21 -16.48
C ASP A 13 -1.75 4.52 -15.24
N ASN A 14 -1.49 5.81 -15.03
CA ASN A 14 -0.64 6.28 -13.93
C ASN A 14 -1.17 5.90 -12.54
N TYR A 15 -2.50 5.88 -12.37
CA TYR A 15 -3.10 5.60 -11.07
C TYR A 15 -3.07 4.10 -10.76
N ARG A 16 -3.39 3.26 -11.74
CA ARG A 16 -3.27 1.80 -11.64
C ARG A 16 -1.82 1.36 -11.42
N SER A 17 -0.85 2.02 -12.06
CA SER A 17 0.58 1.82 -11.78
C SER A 17 0.91 2.12 -10.31
N ALA A 18 0.38 3.20 -9.74
CA ALA A 18 0.58 3.53 -8.33
C ALA A 18 -0.05 2.50 -7.39
N LEU A 19 -1.24 2.00 -7.69
CA LEU A 19 -1.86 0.91 -6.93
C LEU A 19 -1.02 -0.39 -7.01
N GLN A 20 -0.53 -0.73 -8.20
CA GLN A 20 0.35 -1.87 -8.40
C GLN A 20 1.66 -1.75 -7.60
N SER A 21 2.26 -0.57 -7.55
CA SER A 21 3.44 -0.28 -6.73
C SER A 21 3.17 -0.54 -5.24
N VAL A 22 2.02 -0.10 -4.73
CA VAL A 22 1.59 -0.40 -3.35
C VAL A 22 1.46 -1.90 -3.10
N GLU A 23 0.90 -2.66 -4.06
CA GLU A 23 0.86 -4.13 -3.95
C GLU A 23 2.27 -4.73 -3.84
N VAL A 24 3.22 -4.25 -4.66
CA VAL A 24 4.63 -4.71 -4.61
C VAL A 24 5.23 -4.41 -3.24
N ILE A 25 5.17 -3.16 -2.78
CA ILE A 25 5.72 -2.71 -1.48
C ILE A 25 5.25 -3.60 -0.31
N PHE A 26 3.97 -3.99 -0.30
CA PHE A 26 3.40 -4.81 0.78
C PHE A 26 3.64 -6.31 0.65
N THR A 27 3.99 -6.79 -0.55
CA THR A 27 4.33 -8.20 -0.79
C THR A 27 5.82 -8.50 -0.72
N THR A 28 6.68 -7.48 -0.75
CA THR A 28 8.13 -7.64 -0.70
C THR A 28 8.64 -7.69 0.74
N TYR A 29 9.47 -8.69 1.05
CA TYR A 29 10.14 -8.81 2.34
C TYR A 29 11.25 -7.77 2.48
N LEU A 30 11.50 -7.30 3.71
CA LEU A 30 12.64 -6.42 3.95
C LEU A 30 13.96 -7.16 3.65
N GLY A 31 14.76 -6.58 2.76
CA GLY A 31 16.04 -7.14 2.33
C GLY A 31 15.96 -8.17 1.22
N GLU A 32 14.79 -8.35 0.60
CA GLU A 32 14.62 -9.20 -0.58
C GLU A 32 15.24 -8.59 -1.84
N GLU A 33 15.14 -7.28 -1.99
CA GLU A 33 15.62 -6.58 -3.19
C GLU A 33 17.15 -6.44 -3.21
N VAL A 34 17.74 -6.83 -4.33
CA VAL A 34 19.17 -6.73 -4.57
C VAL A 34 19.57 -5.26 -4.63
N MET A 35 20.56 -4.87 -3.82
CA MET A 35 21.06 -3.49 -3.69
C MET A 35 20.06 -2.46 -3.15
N LEU A 36 18.89 -2.88 -2.66
CA LEU A 36 17.90 -1.99 -2.02
C LEU A 36 17.29 -2.66 -0.78
N ARG A 37 18.14 -2.87 0.23
CA ARG A 37 17.82 -3.74 1.38
C ARG A 37 16.68 -3.19 2.24
N GLU A 38 16.51 -1.89 2.26
CA GLU A 38 15.50 -1.17 3.03
C GLU A 38 14.10 -1.23 2.39
N PHE A 39 13.97 -1.71 1.14
CA PHE A 39 12.71 -1.76 0.44
C PHE A 39 11.75 -2.82 1.01
N GLY A 40 10.46 -2.48 1.01
CA GLY A 40 9.38 -3.25 1.60
C GLY A 40 8.68 -2.50 2.73
N ALA A 41 7.66 -3.15 3.31
CA ALA A 41 6.84 -2.53 4.36
C ALA A 41 7.01 -3.13 5.76
N GLY A 42 7.74 -4.23 5.90
CA GLY A 42 7.91 -4.90 7.20
C GLY A 42 6.61 -5.54 7.75
N LEU A 43 5.59 -5.70 6.91
CA LEU A 43 4.27 -6.22 7.33
C LEU A 43 4.28 -7.74 7.44
N ILE A 44 5.03 -8.43 6.58
CA ILE A 44 5.05 -9.89 6.51
C ILE A 44 5.64 -10.47 7.80
N GLU A 45 6.59 -9.78 8.39
CA GLU A 45 7.27 -10.09 9.66
C GLU A 45 6.33 -10.01 10.87
N LEU A 46 5.16 -9.38 10.71
CA LEU A 46 4.10 -9.32 11.73
C LEU A 46 3.06 -10.44 11.58
N LEU A 47 3.05 -11.17 10.45
CA LEU A 47 2.13 -12.28 10.25
C LEU A 47 2.37 -13.40 11.25
N GLY A 48 1.30 -14.12 11.62
CA GLY A 48 1.33 -15.19 12.62
C GLY A 48 1.42 -14.71 14.08
N ARG A 49 1.62 -13.41 14.33
CA ARG A 49 1.54 -12.85 15.68
C ARG A 49 0.08 -12.65 16.10
N ARG A 50 -0.20 -12.82 17.40
CA ARG A 50 -1.53 -12.54 17.95
C ARG A 50 -1.87 -11.06 17.77
N MET A 51 -3.00 -10.77 17.13
CA MET A 51 -3.47 -9.40 16.94
C MET A 51 -3.85 -8.78 18.30
N THR A 52 -3.11 -7.74 18.69
CA THR A 52 -3.37 -6.93 19.88
C THR A 52 -3.61 -5.48 19.44
N PRO A 53 -4.27 -4.63 20.23
CA PRO A 53 -4.46 -3.22 19.88
C PRO A 53 -3.13 -2.50 19.56
N LEU A 54 -2.06 -2.82 20.29
CA LEU A 54 -0.73 -2.27 20.03
C LEU A 54 -0.18 -2.73 18.68
N LEU A 55 -0.20 -4.05 18.41
CA LEU A 55 0.29 -4.59 17.13
C LEU A 55 -0.51 -4.04 15.95
N PHE A 56 -1.80 -3.82 16.14
CA PHE A 56 -2.67 -3.24 15.14
C PHE A 56 -2.31 -1.78 14.83
N MET A 57 -1.98 -0.99 15.85
CA MET A 57 -1.45 0.37 15.65
C MET A 57 -0.11 0.34 14.93
N VAL A 58 0.79 -0.59 15.26
CA VAL A 58 2.07 -0.78 14.55
C VAL A 58 1.82 -1.11 13.08
N PHE A 59 0.91 -2.04 12.79
CA PHE A 59 0.54 -2.41 11.42
C PHE A 59 0.04 -1.20 10.62
N LYS A 60 -0.85 -0.39 11.21
CA LYS A 60 -1.35 0.84 10.60
C LYS A 60 -0.22 1.84 10.32
N THR A 61 0.70 2.01 11.26
CA THR A 61 1.85 2.91 11.09
C THR A 61 2.76 2.42 9.96
N LEU A 62 3.05 1.12 9.89
CA LEU A 62 3.87 0.54 8.82
C LEU A 62 3.26 0.74 7.45
N LEU A 63 1.94 0.54 7.30
CA LEU A 63 1.22 0.84 6.06
C LEU A 63 1.43 2.29 5.62
N MET A 64 1.24 3.25 6.55
CA MET A 64 1.42 4.67 6.26
C MET A 64 2.85 4.98 5.84
N THR A 65 3.83 4.56 6.66
CA THR A 65 5.24 4.88 6.42
C THR A 65 5.79 4.25 5.15
N ALA A 66 5.36 3.03 4.82
CA ALA A 66 5.84 2.35 3.61
C ALA A 66 5.31 3.01 2.34
N ILE A 67 4.02 3.41 2.32
CA ILE A 67 3.45 4.16 1.19
C ILE A 67 4.16 5.51 1.04
N ASP A 68 4.28 6.28 2.13
CA ASP A 68 4.88 7.62 2.07
C ASP A 68 6.37 7.58 1.69
N ALA A 69 7.09 6.50 2.04
CA ALA A 69 8.50 6.34 1.71
C ALA A 69 8.74 5.94 0.24
N TRP A 70 7.93 5.03 -0.30
CA TRP A 70 8.22 4.38 -1.58
C TRP A 70 7.33 4.87 -2.73
N GLU A 71 6.10 5.31 -2.44
CA GLU A 71 5.12 5.72 -3.45
C GLU A 71 4.78 7.21 -3.33
N LEU A 72 5.66 8.07 -3.86
CA LEU A 72 5.57 9.54 -3.74
C LEU A 72 4.28 10.13 -4.35
N ARG A 73 3.61 9.40 -5.26
CA ARG A 73 2.33 9.83 -5.84
C ARG A 73 1.19 9.76 -4.83
N PHE A 74 1.36 9.03 -3.73
CA PHE A 74 0.38 8.92 -2.66
C PHE A 74 0.89 9.61 -1.40
N GLN A 75 0.13 10.60 -0.95
CA GLN A 75 0.29 11.16 0.38
C GLN A 75 -0.79 10.57 1.28
N VAL A 76 -0.44 9.70 2.23
CA VAL A 76 -1.45 9.10 3.10
C VAL A 76 -2.07 10.15 4.03
N ARG A 77 -3.39 10.25 4.02
CA ARG A 77 -4.15 11.18 4.89
C ARG A 77 -4.82 10.45 6.04
N HIS A 78 -5.43 9.31 5.72
CA HIS A 78 -6.17 8.53 6.68
C HIS A 78 -6.18 7.05 6.28
N ILE A 79 -6.09 6.17 7.28
CA ILE A 79 -6.38 4.76 7.12
C ILE A 79 -7.54 4.43 8.05
N SER A 80 -8.64 3.96 7.47
CA SER A 80 -9.78 3.40 8.19
C SER A 80 -9.86 1.90 7.97
N ILE A 81 -10.53 1.21 8.87
CA ILE A 81 -10.81 -0.22 8.74
C ILE A 81 -12.29 -0.35 8.53
N ASN A 82 -12.65 -0.99 7.43
CA ASN A 82 -14.02 -1.35 7.13
C ASN A 82 -14.17 -2.84 7.43
N GLY A 83 -15.12 -3.17 8.29
CA GLY A 83 -15.41 -4.55 8.67
C GLY A 83 -16.44 -4.57 9.78
N ASP A 84 -17.25 -5.62 9.79
CA ASP A 84 -18.10 -5.90 10.95
C ASP A 84 -17.22 -6.44 12.09
N VAL A 85 -17.65 -6.24 13.34
CA VAL A 85 -16.87 -6.67 14.51
C VAL A 85 -16.62 -8.18 14.46
N ASP A 86 -17.60 -8.94 13.97
CA ASP A 86 -17.49 -10.39 13.85
C ASP A 86 -16.53 -10.82 12.73
N THR A 87 -16.48 -10.11 11.59
CA THR A 87 -15.51 -10.42 10.51
C THR A 87 -14.09 -10.09 10.93
N ILE A 88 -13.89 -8.98 11.67
CA ILE A 88 -12.57 -8.62 12.21
C ILE A 88 -12.08 -9.67 13.22
N ARG A 89 -12.99 -10.24 14.03
CA ARG A 89 -12.67 -11.35 14.95
C ARG A 89 -12.28 -12.64 14.22
N LEU A 90 -12.82 -12.87 13.04
CA LEU A 90 -12.45 -13.98 12.16
C LEU A 90 -11.12 -13.73 11.42
N GLY A 91 -10.51 -12.55 11.60
CA GLY A 91 -9.24 -12.19 10.97
C GLY A 91 -9.40 -11.54 9.59
N GLU A 92 -10.62 -11.26 9.15
CA GLU A 92 -10.90 -10.56 7.89
C GLU A 92 -10.97 -9.06 8.15
N ALA A 93 -9.90 -8.35 7.81
CA ALA A 93 -9.82 -6.89 7.90
C ALA A 93 -9.63 -6.29 6.51
N ARG A 94 -10.54 -5.40 6.10
CA ARG A 94 -10.37 -4.56 4.92
C ARG A 94 -9.92 -3.18 5.35
N PHE A 95 -8.81 -2.72 4.80
CA PHE A 95 -8.31 -1.38 5.06
C PHE A 95 -8.74 -0.47 3.92
N MET A 96 -9.24 0.72 4.25
CA MET A 96 -9.45 1.79 3.28
C MET A 96 -8.43 2.88 3.55
N ILE A 97 -7.70 3.27 2.51
CA ILE A 97 -6.67 4.29 2.59
C ILE A 97 -7.14 5.50 1.78
N GLU A 98 -7.26 6.63 2.46
CA GLU A 98 -7.44 7.93 1.83
C GLU A 98 -6.08 8.57 1.57
N VAL A 99 -5.84 8.94 0.32
CA VAL A 99 -4.57 9.53 -0.13
C VAL A 99 -4.80 10.83 -0.90
N GLY A 100 -3.89 11.79 -0.71
CA GLY A 100 -3.69 12.87 -1.66
C GLY A 100 -2.97 12.34 -2.89
N TRP A 101 -3.60 12.46 -4.06
CA TRP A 101 -3.07 12.01 -5.34
C TRP A 101 -2.17 13.07 -5.97
N ARG A 102 -0.92 12.71 -6.26
CA ARG A 102 0.12 13.55 -6.86
C ARG A 102 0.63 12.90 -8.14
N PRO A 103 -0.06 13.10 -9.29
CA PRO A 103 0.27 12.38 -10.52
C PRO A 103 1.66 12.68 -11.07
N GLY A 104 2.22 13.87 -10.78
CA GLY A 104 3.52 14.33 -11.24
C GLY A 104 4.67 14.14 -10.24
N ALA A 105 4.48 13.34 -9.19
CA ALA A 105 5.51 13.17 -8.15
C ALA A 105 6.84 12.58 -8.67
N TYR A 106 6.80 11.90 -9.83
CA TYR A 106 7.97 11.34 -10.52
C TYR A 106 8.36 12.11 -11.79
N ASP A 107 7.72 13.25 -12.07
CA ASP A 107 8.08 14.08 -13.22
C ASP A 107 9.45 14.74 -13.00
N THR A 108 10.03 15.28 -14.08
CA THR A 108 11.30 16.02 -14.01
C THR A 108 11.05 17.45 -14.49
N PRO A 109 10.99 18.46 -13.60
CA PRO A 109 11.18 18.38 -12.14
C PRO A 109 9.99 17.74 -11.39
N PRO A 110 10.20 17.18 -10.18
CA PRO A 110 9.12 16.56 -9.41
C PRO A 110 8.03 17.57 -9.02
N ASP A 111 6.77 17.21 -9.24
CA ASP A 111 5.60 17.99 -8.80
C ASP A 111 4.82 17.23 -7.71
N PHE A 112 4.89 17.75 -6.48
CA PHE A 112 4.19 17.19 -5.32
C PHE A 112 2.80 17.81 -5.08
N THR A 113 2.27 18.55 -6.06
CA THR A 113 0.94 19.15 -5.97
C THR A 113 -0.13 18.06 -5.90
N VAL A 114 -1.02 18.18 -4.91
CA VAL A 114 -2.15 17.25 -4.75
C VAL A 114 -3.25 17.63 -5.75
N ALA A 115 -3.42 16.82 -6.78
CA ALA A 115 -4.46 16.99 -7.80
C ALA A 115 -5.87 16.65 -7.28
N GLY A 116 -5.96 15.82 -6.23
CA GLY A 116 -7.23 15.47 -5.60
C GLY A 116 -7.08 14.43 -4.50
N VAL A 117 -8.19 14.13 -3.83
CA VAL A 117 -8.25 13.03 -2.86
C VAL A 117 -8.76 11.78 -3.56
N ARG A 118 -8.15 10.63 -3.25
CA ARG A 118 -8.55 9.31 -3.72
C ARG A 118 -8.62 8.37 -2.54
N THR A 119 -9.47 7.36 -2.65
CA THR A 119 -9.59 6.30 -1.66
C THR A 119 -9.48 4.97 -2.38
N PHE A 120 -8.63 4.08 -1.86
CA PHE A 120 -8.53 2.70 -2.33
C PHE A 120 -8.57 1.75 -1.14
N GLY A 121 -9.09 0.55 -1.39
CA GLY A 121 -9.10 -0.57 -0.46
C GLY A 121 -7.85 -1.42 -0.61
N LEU A 122 -7.35 -1.93 0.51
CA LEU A 122 -6.37 -3.00 0.57
C LEU A 122 -7.04 -4.26 1.09
N ASP A 123 -6.96 -5.31 0.29
CA ASP A 123 -7.38 -6.66 0.65
C ASP A 123 -6.14 -7.57 0.72
N PHE A 124 -5.97 -8.25 1.85
CA PHE A 124 -4.94 -9.27 2.05
C PHE A 124 -5.57 -10.65 1.80
N TYR A 125 -5.00 -11.42 0.87
CA TYR A 125 -5.42 -12.78 0.55
C TYR A 125 -4.26 -13.75 0.83
N ASP A 126 -4.57 -15.04 0.93
CA ASP A 126 -3.57 -16.12 1.06
C ASP A 126 -2.50 -16.12 -0.05
N ARG A 127 -2.83 -15.52 -1.22
CA ARG A 127 -1.94 -15.43 -2.39
C ARG A 127 -1.29 -14.04 -2.61
N GLY A 128 -1.47 -13.09 -1.69
CA GLY A 128 -0.86 -11.76 -1.77
C GLY A 128 -1.79 -10.59 -1.44
N VAL A 129 -1.38 -9.38 -1.79
CA VAL A 129 -2.11 -8.13 -1.51
C VAL A 129 -2.71 -7.58 -2.80
N SER A 130 -3.92 -7.02 -2.71
CA SER A 130 -4.50 -6.24 -3.81
C SER A 130 -4.96 -4.85 -3.35
N ALA A 131 -4.63 -3.85 -4.15
CA ALA A 131 -5.03 -2.45 -3.96
C ALA A 131 -6.05 -2.05 -5.05
N ARG A 132 -7.28 -1.70 -4.66
CA ARG A 132 -8.37 -1.39 -5.60
C ARG A 132 -9.30 -0.27 -5.16
#